data_AF-A0A6N3FIV7-F1
#
_entry.id   AF-A0A6N3FIV7-F1
#
_cell.length_a   1.000
_cell.length_b   1.000
_cell.length_c   1.000
_cell.angle_alpha   90.00
_cell.angle_beta   90.00
_cell.angle_gamma   90.00
#
_symmetry.space_group_name_H-M   'P 1'
#
loop_
_entity.id
_entity.type
_entity.pdbx_description
1 polymer ?
#
loop_
_entity_poly.entity_id
_entity_poly.type
_entity_poly.pdbx_seq_one_letter_code
_entity_poly.pdbx_strand_id
1 'polypeptide(L)'
;MNQYLIILDDPDKNGESKRLASYWLEVHGDTWEELEALAKEAYPGKQYLRDENGSIQAKLADGKYVWCYTKPVLPTPYVPTAAEVRKAKIQEIKAETDAANEPLQERMLTALLQGNDKLAAQLRDQYQANNKAMIDAIKEV
;
A
#
# COMPACT_ATOMS: atom_id res chain seq x y z
N MET A 1 -4.52 -31.49 22.41
CA MET A 1 -4.69 -30.72 21.15
C MET A 1 -3.47 -29.84 21.04
N ASN A 2 -2.95 -29.64 19.82
CA ASN A 2 -1.72 -28.86 19.64
C ASN A 2 -2.03 -27.37 19.76
N GLN A 3 -1.16 -26.63 20.45
CA GLN A 3 -1.30 -25.20 20.67
C GLN A 3 -0.28 -24.44 19.83
N TYR A 4 -0.71 -23.37 19.17
CA TYR A 4 0.15 -22.61 18.27
C TYR A 4 0.09 -21.11 18.53
N LEU A 5 1.24 -20.46 18.44
CA LEU A 5 1.33 -19.03 18.22
C LEU A 5 1.44 -18.77 16.72
N ILE A 6 0.45 -18.12 16.14
CA ILE A 6 0.39 -17.81 14.71
C ILE A 6 0.86 -16.38 14.51
N ILE A 7 1.84 -16.18 13.63
CA ILE A 7 2.34 -14.87 13.23
C ILE A 7 1.64 -14.47 11.94
N LEU A 8 0.96 -13.33 11.99
CA LEU A 8 0.20 -12.78 10.88
C LEU A 8 0.90 -11.54 10.33
N ASP A 9 0.81 -11.36 9.01
CA ASP A 9 1.26 -10.15 8.34
C ASP A 9 0.34 -8.96 8.68
N ASP A 10 0.73 -7.77 8.24
CA ASP A 10 -0.10 -6.59 8.39
C ASP A 10 -1.44 -6.78 7.64
N PRO A 11 -2.57 -6.34 8.22
CA PRO A 11 -3.86 -6.48 7.59
C PRO A 11 -3.89 -5.68 6.29
N ASP A 12 -4.48 -6.28 5.26
CA ASP A 12 -4.76 -5.58 4.01
C ASP A 12 -5.90 -4.58 4.16
N LYS A 13 -6.31 -3.97 3.04
CA LYS A 13 -7.40 -2.99 3.02
C LYS A 13 -8.77 -3.55 3.43
N ASN A 14 -8.95 -4.86 3.41
CA ASN A 14 -10.15 -5.56 3.87
C ASN A 14 -10.03 -5.97 5.36
N GLY A 15 -8.90 -5.72 6.01
CA GLY A 15 -8.61 -6.19 7.35
C GLY A 15 -8.17 -7.66 7.40
N GLU A 16 -7.75 -8.21 6.26
CA GLU A 16 -7.35 -9.61 6.13
C GLU A 16 -5.83 -9.75 6.26
N SER A 17 -5.38 -10.65 7.13
CA SER A 17 -3.96 -10.86 7.44
C SER A 17 -3.52 -12.25 6.98
N LYS A 18 -2.42 -12.32 6.23
CA LYS A 18 -1.84 -13.59 5.79
C LYS A 18 -1.02 -14.21 6.90
N ARG A 19 -1.03 -15.54 6.99
CA ARG A 19 -0.13 -16.27 7.88
C ARG A 19 1.30 -16.19 7.35
N LEU A 20 2.22 -15.68 8.17
CA LEU A 20 3.65 -15.70 7.90
C LEU A 20 4.29 -16.97 8.43
N ALA A 21 4.06 -17.26 9.71
CA ALA A 21 4.66 -18.39 10.40
C ALA A 21 3.74 -18.89 11.53
N SER A 22 4.09 -20.04 12.10
CA SER A 22 3.40 -20.57 13.28
C SER A 22 4.41 -21.32 14.14
N TYR A 23 4.42 -21.01 15.44
CA TYR A 23 5.21 -21.72 16.43
C TYR A 23 4.31 -22.64 17.24
N TRP A 24 4.74 -23.88 17.40
CA TRP A 24 4.05 -24.88 18.20
C TRP A 24 4.59 -24.85 19.63
N LEU A 25 3.69 -24.65 20.61
CA LEU A 25 3.98 -24.79 22.04
C LEU A 25 4.47 -26.21 22.36
N GLU A 26 5.41 -26.32 23.31
CA GLU A 26 6.16 -27.54 23.68
C GLU A 26 7.16 -28.03 22.62
N VAL A 27 7.24 -27.37 21.46
CA VAL A 27 8.24 -27.68 20.41
C VAL A 27 9.19 -26.50 20.18
N HIS A 28 8.63 -25.30 20.07
CA HIS A 28 9.42 -24.08 19.83
C HIS A 28 9.62 -23.24 21.10
N GLY A 29 8.90 -23.57 22.18
CA GLY A 29 8.96 -22.91 23.48
C GLY A 29 7.99 -23.58 24.44
N ASP A 30 8.27 -23.53 25.73
CA ASP A 30 7.52 -24.23 26.78
C ASP A 30 6.37 -23.38 27.31
N THR A 31 6.41 -22.06 27.08
CA THR A 31 5.37 -21.10 27.51
C THR A 31 4.93 -20.16 26.38
N TRP A 32 3.75 -19.53 26.55
CA TRP A 32 3.25 -18.54 25.60
C TRP A 32 4.15 -17.30 25.52
N GLU A 33 4.70 -16.91 26.66
CA GLU A 33 5.59 -15.76 26.80
C GLU A 33 6.89 -15.96 26.01
N GLU A 34 7.45 -17.17 26.05
CA GLU A 34 8.63 -17.54 25.26
C GLU A 34 8.33 -17.53 23.75
N LEU A 35 7.20 -18.11 23.33
CA LEU A 35 6.81 -18.08 21.93
C LEU A 35 6.59 -16.65 21.43
N GLU A 36 5.96 -15.79 22.25
CA GLU A 36 5.74 -14.39 21.89
C GLU A 36 7.05 -13.60 21.84
N ALA A 37 7.98 -13.85 22.75
CA ALA A 37 9.30 -13.24 22.72
C ALA A 37 10.04 -13.62 21.42
N LEU A 38 10.03 -14.92 21.08
CA LEU A 38 10.61 -15.42 19.85
C LEU A 38 9.95 -14.79 18.61
N ALA A 39 8.62 -14.68 18.61
CA ALA A 39 7.87 -14.07 17.51
C ALA A 39 8.14 -12.56 17.39
N LYS A 40 8.31 -11.85 18.50
CA LYS A 40 8.65 -10.42 18.51
C LYS A 40 10.07 -10.16 18.04
N GLU A 41 10.99 -11.06 18.33
CA GLU A 41 12.38 -10.99 17.85
C GLU A 41 12.45 -11.26 16.33
N ALA A 42 11.81 -12.34 15.86
CA ALA A 42 11.86 -12.74 14.45
C ALA A 42 10.96 -11.90 13.54
N TYR A 43 9.81 -11.46 14.04
CA TYR A 43 8.78 -10.73 13.31
C TYR A 43 8.33 -9.48 14.08
N PRO A 44 9.21 -8.48 14.27
CA PRO A 44 8.90 -7.30 15.06
C PRO A 44 7.72 -6.52 14.47
N GLY A 45 6.79 -6.11 15.33
CA GLY A 45 5.63 -5.28 14.97
C GLY A 45 4.49 -6.03 14.26
N LYS A 46 4.60 -7.35 14.09
CA LYS A 46 3.55 -8.19 13.50
C LYS A 46 2.47 -8.57 14.52
N GLN A 47 1.36 -9.11 14.02
CA GLN A 47 0.28 -9.57 14.86
C GLN A 47 0.52 -11.02 15.30
N TYR A 48 0.25 -11.30 16.57
CA TYR A 48 0.42 -12.63 17.17
C TYR A 48 -0.92 -13.15 17.66
N LEU A 49 -1.33 -14.31 17.15
CA LEU A 49 -2.60 -14.94 17.46
C LEU A 49 -2.34 -16.27 18.16
N ARG A 50 -2.83 -16.40 19.40
CA ARG A 50 -2.79 -17.66 20.14
C ARG A 50 -3.93 -18.56 19.66
N ASP A 51 -3.60 -19.77 19.25
CA ASP A 51 -4.52 -20.83 18.84
C ASP A 51 -4.39 -22.01 19.80
N GLU A 52 -5.32 -22.09 20.75
CA GLU A 52 -5.28 -23.07 21.84
C GLU A 52 -5.68 -24.49 21.44
N ASN A 53 -6.24 -24.68 20.24
CA ASN A 53 -6.70 -25.99 19.78
C ASN A 53 -6.19 -26.40 18.39
N GLY A 54 -5.41 -25.53 17.74
CA GLY A 54 -4.80 -25.79 16.43
C GLY A 54 -5.78 -25.67 15.26
N SER A 55 -7.05 -25.34 15.51
CA SER A 55 -8.07 -25.26 14.46
C SER A 55 -7.87 -24.07 13.52
N ILE A 56 -7.26 -22.99 14.02
CA ILE A 56 -6.96 -21.79 13.24
C ILE A 56 -5.72 -22.07 12.40
N GLN A 57 -4.66 -22.60 13.01
CA GLN A 57 -3.41 -22.98 12.36
C GLN A 57 -3.69 -23.96 11.20
N ALA A 58 -4.53 -24.97 11.42
CA ALA A 58 -4.85 -25.96 10.39
C ALA A 58 -5.50 -25.33 9.15
N LYS A 59 -6.40 -24.36 9.34
CA LYS A 59 -7.05 -23.64 8.22
C LYS A 59 -6.09 -22.71 7.48
N LEU A 60 -5.26 -21.97 8.22
CA LEU A 60 -4.34 -21.01 7.63
C LEU A 60 -3.10 -21.69 7.00
N ALA A 61 -2.76 -22.92 7.41
CA ALA A 61 -1.64 -23.68 6.86
C ALA A 61 -1.84 -24.09 5.39
N ASP A 62 -3.09 -24.28 4.94
CA ASP A 62 -3.43 -24.58 3.53
C ASP A 62 -3.17 -23.39 2.59
N GLY A 63 -2.91 -22.19 3.13
CA GLY A 63 -2.61 -20.99 2.33
C GLY A 63 -3.80 -20.42 1.56
N LYS A 64 -4.94 -21.11 1.53
CA LYS A 64 -6.20 -20.65 0.92
C LYS A 64 -6.97 -19.66 1.79
N TYR A 65 -6.77 -19.71 3.10
CA TYR A 65 -7.48 -18.88 4.07
C TYR A 65 -6.56 -17.80 4.64
N VAL A 66 -7.14 -16.64 4.91
CA VAL A 66 -6.52 -15.50 5.61
C VAL A 66 -7.25 -15.24 6.91
N TRP A 67 -6.56 -14.66 7.88
CA TRP A 67 -7.19 -14.29 9.15
C TRP A 67 -7.91 -12.95 9.01
N CYS A 68 -9.20 -12.91 9.34
CA CYS A 68 -9.98 -11.67 9.36
C CYS A 68 -10.57 -11.48 10.76
N TYR A 69 -9.84 -10.74 11.59
CA TYR A 69 -10.14 -10.36 12.98
C TYR A 69 -10.49 -11.49 13.96
N THR A 70 -11.56 -12.24 13.70
CA THR A 70 -12.14 -13.27 14.56
C THR A 70 -12.13 -14.66 13.95
N LYS A 71 -11.99 -14.81 12.62
CA LYS A 71 -12.02 -16.13 11.96
C LYS A 71 -11.21 -16.19 10.67
N PRO A 72 -10.79 -17.41 10.24
CA PRO A 72 -10.25 -17.62 8.91
C PRO A 72 -11.33 -17.46 7.84
N VAL A 73 -11.04 -16.72 6.78
CA VAL A 73 -11.91 -16.48 5.62
C VAL A 73 -11.16 -16.73 4.32
N LEU A 74 -11.88 -16.93 3.21
CA LEU A 74 -11.26 -16.87 1.90
C LEU A 74 -10.88 -15.41 1.60
N PRO A 75 -9.70 -15.16 1.00
CA PRO A 75 -9.25 -13.80 0.72
C PRO A 75 -10.23 -13.10 -0.22
N THR A 76 -10.69 -11.93 0.19
CA THR A 76 -11.62 -11.13 -0.61
C THR A 76 -10.81 -10.34 -1.64
N PRO A 77 -11.12 -10.44 -2.94
CA PRO A 77 -10.50 -9.58 -3.93
C PRO A 77 -10.72 -8.11 -3.56
N TYR A 78 -9.64 -7.37 -3.36
CA TYR A 78 -9.76 -5.96 -3.04
C TYR A 78 -10.31 -5.19 -4.26
N VAL A 79 -11.46 -4.55 -4.07
CA VAL A 79 -12.06 -3.64 -5.05
C VAL A 79 -11.79 -2.21 -4.56
N PRO A 80 -11.03 -1.39 -5.30
CA PRO A 80 -10.80 0.00 -4.94
C PRO A 80 -12.12 0.75 -4.74
N THR A 81 -12.20 1.54 -3.67
CA THR A 81 -13.36 2.40 -3.45
C THR A 81 -13.45 3.46 -4.54
N ALA A 82 -14.65 4.00 -4.78
CA ALA A 82 -14.83 5.10 -5.73
C ALA A 82 -13.91 6.31 -5.41
N ALA A 83 -13.66 6.57 -4.12
CA ALA A 83 -12.74 7.60 -3.66
C ALA A 83 -11.27 7.31 -4.04
N GLU A 84 -10.84 6.06 -3.94
CA GLU A 84 -9.47 5.65 -4.32
C GLU A 84 -9.27 5.68 -5.83
N VAL A 85 -10.27 5.25 -6.60
CA VAL A 85 -10.26 5.38 -8.07
C VAL A 85 -10.18 6.86 -8.47
N ARG A 86 -10.96 7.73 -7.83
CA ARG A 86 -10.91 9.19 -8.05
C ARG A 86 -9.54 9.75 -7.74
N LYS A 87 -8.95 9.39 -6.58
CA LYS A 87 -7.61 9.83 -6.20
C LYS A 87 -6.54 9.37 -7.19
N ALA A 88 -6.61 8.12 -7.65
CA ALA A 88 -5.68 7.58 -8.64
C ALA A 88 -5.76 8.34 -9.97
N LYS A 89 -6.97 8.59 -10.48
CA LYS A 89 -7.20 9.41 -11.70
C LYS A 89 -6.65 10.83 -11.55
N ILE A 90 -6.86 11.46 -10.39
CA ILE A 90 -6.31 12.80 -10.12
C ILE A 90 -4.78 12.77 -10.12
N GLN A 91 -4.15 11.73 -9.56
CA GLN A 91 -2.69 11.58 -9.59
C GLN A 91 -2.15 11.34 -10.99
N GLU A 92 -2.86 10.55 -11.80
CA GLU A 92 -2.53 10.31 -13.21
C GLU A 92 -2.58 11.60 -14.02
N ILE A 93 -3.68 12.36 -13.93
CA ILE A 93 -3.82 13.68 -14.60
C ILE A 93 -2.69 14.63 -14.21
N LYS A 94 -2.30 14.64 -12.92
CA LYS A 94 -1.16 15.45 -12.45
C LYS A 94 0.16 14.97 -13.05
N ALA A 95 0.43 13.67 -13.04
CA ALA A 95 1.66 13.10 -13.57
C ALA A 95 1.81 13.36 -15.07
N GLU A 96 0.72 13.22 -15.85
CA GLU A 96 0.70 13.56 -17.28
C GLU A 96 0.99 15.04 -17.52
N THR A 97 0.39 15.92 -16.70
CA THR A 97 0.62 17.36 -16.80
C THR A 97 2.06 17.73 -16.45
N ASP A 98 2.60 17.14 -15.38
CA ASP A 98 3.98 17.36 -14.95
C ASP A 98 4.97 16.90 -16.02
N ALA A 99 4.76 15.73 -16.62
CA ALA A 99 5.57 15.23 -17.73
C ALA A 99 5.51 16.13 -18.98
N ALA A 100 4.35 16.72 -19.28
CA ALA A 100 4.21 17.68 -20.37
C ALA A 100 4.91 19.02 -20.06
N ASN A 101 5.01 19.39 -18.78
CA ASN A 101 5.57 20.65 -18.32
C ASN A 101 7.09 20.63 -18.09
N GLU A 102 7.67 19.48 -17.73
CA GLU A 102 9.11 19.30 -17.53
C GLU A 102 9.96 19.85 -18.69
N PRO A 103 9.74 19.46 -19.97
CA PRO A 103 10.51 20.01 -21.08
C PRO A 103 10.21 21.49 -21.35
N LEU A 104 9.03 22.00 -20.96
CA LEU A 104 8.72 23.43 -21.08
C LEU A 104 9.52 24.26 -20.08
N GLN A 105 9.71 23.75 -18.86
CA GLN A 105 10.52 24.43 -17.83
C GLN A 105 11.99 24.51 -18.25
N GLU A 106 12.56 23.43 -18.79
CA GLU A 106 13.95 23.43 -19.30
C GLU A 106 14.14 24.40 -20.47
N ARG A 107 13.19 24.38 -21.43
CA ARG A 107 13.22 25.31 -22.57
C ARG A 107 13.03 26.75 -22.15
N MET A 108 12.19 27.01 -21.13
CA MET A 108 11.97 28.35 -20.59
C MET A 108 13.23 28.87 -19.92
N LEU A 109 13.90 28.06 -19.10
CA LEU A 109 15.19 28.41 -18.49
C LEU A 109 16.24 28.73 -19.57
N THR A 110 16.33 27.89 -20.60
CA THR A 110 17.26 28.10 -21.72
C THR A 110 16.96 29.41 -22.46
N ALA A 111 15.68 29.71 -22.73
CA ALA A 111 15.28 30.95 -23.38
C ALA A 111 15.64 32.20 -22.56
N LEU A 112 15.46 32.15 -21.24
CA LEU A 112 15.85 33.23 -20.32
C LEU A 112 17.37 33.44 -20.31
N LEU A 113 18.16 32.36 -20.27
CA LEU A 113 19.62 32.42 -20.32
C LEU A 113 20.13 33.00 -21.66
N GLN A 114 19.37 32.80 -22.74
CA GLN A 114 19.67 33.37 -24.07
C GLN A 114 19.16 34.80 -24.25
N GLY A 115 18.49 35.39 -23.24
CA GLY A 115 17.87 36.72 -23.35
C GLY A 115 16.67 36.77 -24.32
N ASN A 116 16.06 35.62 -24.61
CA ASN A 116 14.90 35.53 -25.50
C ASN A 116 13.60 35.60 -24.69
N ASP A 117 13.30 36.79 -24.17
CA ASP A 117 12.14 37.05 -23.31
C ASP A 117 10.80 36.71 -24.00
N LYS A 118 10.74 36.85 -25.33
CA LYS A 118 9.53 36.52 -26.11
C LYS A 118 9.25 35.02 -26.10
N LEU A 119 10.27 34.19 -26.31
CA LEU A 119 10.14 32.73 -26.25
C LEU A 119 9.86 32.26 -24.81
N ALA A 120 10.53 32.87 -23.82
CA ALA A 120 10.27 32.57 -22.41
C ALA A 120 8.81 32.88 -22.00
N ALA A 121 8.25 34.01 -22.46
CA ALA A 121 6.86 34.36 -22.21
C ALA A 121 5.88 33.36 -22.84
N GLN A 122 6.11 32.94 -24.09
CA GLN A 122 5.27 31.94 -24.77
C GLN A 122 5.28 30.59 -24.05
N LEU A 123 6.44 30.12 -23.60
CA LEU A 123 6.58 28.86 -22.85
C LEU A 123 5.90 28.94 -21.48
N ARG A 124 5.98 30.09 -20.81
CA ARG A 124 5.28 30.34 -19.55
C ARG A 124 3.76 30.31 -19.72
N ASP A 125 3.24 30.92 -20.78
CA ASP A 125 1.80 30.91 -21.05
C ASP A 125 1.31 29.50 -21.37
N GLN A 126 2.12 28.70 -22.08
CA GLN A 126 1.82 27.29 -22.34
C GLN A 126 1.81 26.44 -21.05
N TYR A 127 2.78 26.66 -20.15
CA TYR A 127 2.82 26.03 -18.83
C TYR A 127 1.57 26.37 -18.00
N GLN A 128 1.14 27.64 -18.00
CA GLN A 128 -0.09 28.06 -17.32
C GLN A 128 -1.34 27.45 -17.93
N ALA A 129 -1.41 27.33 -19.26
CA ALA A 129 -2.52 26.70 -19.95
C ALA A 129 -2.63 25.20 -19.59
N ASN A 130 -1.51 24.48 -19.56
CA ASN A 130 -1.46 23.07 -19.14
C ASN A 130 -1.96 22.90 -17.70
N ASN A 131 -1.52 23.77 -16.78
CA ASN A 131 -1.97 23.73 -15.39
C ASN A 131 -3.46 24.04 -15.24
N LYS A 132 -4.00 24.93 -16.06
CA LYS A 132 -5.44 25.21 -16.08
C LYS A 132 -6.24 24.00 -16.58
N ALA A 133 -5.78 23.38 -17.67
CA ALA A 133 -6.40 22.17 -18.21
C ALA A 133 -6.37 21.01 -17.19
N MET A 134 -5.26 20.85 -16.46
CA MET A 134 -5.14 19.90 -15.37
C MET A 134 -6.17 20.14 -14.26
N ILE A 135 -6.34 21.40 -13.82
CA ILE A 135 -7.31 21.75 -12.78
C ILE A 135 -8.73 21.45 -13.24
N ASP A 136 -9.06 21.75 -14.48
CA ASP A 136 -10.40 21.50 -15.01
C ASP A 136 -10.66 19.99 -15.17
N ALA A 137 -9.68 19.23 -15.69
CA ALA A 137 -9.76 17.77 -15.75
C ALA A 137 -9.93 17.13 -14.37
N ILE A 138 -9.24 17.64 -13.33
CA ILE A 138 -9.39 17.17 -11.94
C ILE A 138 -10.80 17.44 -11.39
N LYS A 139 -11.45 18.56 -11.75
CA LYS A 139 -12.82 18.87 -11.30
C LYS A 139 -13.86 17.94 -11.91
N GLU A 140 -13.58 17.39 -13.09
CA GLU A 140 -14.47 16.46 -13.80
C GLU A 140 -14.37 15.01 -13.31
N VAL A 141 -13.36 14.67 -12.49
CA VAL A 141 -13.25 13.39 -11.78
C VAL A 141 -14.08 13.38 -10.52
#